data_AF-A0A9D6I1M7-F1
#
_entry.id   AF-A0A9D6I1M7-F1
#
_cell.length_a   1.000
_cell.length_b   1.000
_cell.length_c   1.000
_cell.angle_alpha   90.00
_cell.angle_beta   90.00
_cell.angle_gamma   90.00
#
_symmetry.space_group_name_H-M   'P 1'
#
loop_
_entity.id
_entity.type
_entity.pdbx_description
1 polymer ?
#
loop_
_entity_poly.entity_id
_entity_poly.type
_entity_poly.pdbx_seq_one_letter_code
_entity_poly.pdbx_strand_id
1 'polypeptide(L)'
;MTPLVCSVALPLPSPHPYRYRIPTALADRVRRGARVVVPVRGGEMVGIVLECGDGSVEGLKPVYAAPDAEPLLREPLLALAQWVARYYAAPIGLALRAALPAALWGRSRLVAELRVPRATPGGASREVIAALERAGGRTTGAALAKKLRRPVWDTLQRLARAGVVALEVEPPDLGPAAGRARTLTLTRSLPSLLERDRVFGRAARQRAAYEAIDGLGGEVELAHLTGQLGFAPAVLRALVERGVARFGERQALRDPFRDVAVASPADLTAAQRDAVRALHGLGAGETALLFGVTGSGKTVVYLEALRDEVAQGRGAIVLVPEIALTPQTVARVRGVFGDSVSVLHSGLSDGERADAWRALASGRRRVVVGARSAVFAPVANLGAIVVDEEHDASYK
;
A
#
# COMPACT_ATOMS: atom_id res chain seq x y z
N MET A 1 19.18 -16.85 -23.32
CA MET A 1 18.13 -16.42 -24.25
C MET A 1 17.23 -15.44 -23.53
N THR A 2 16.80 -14.37 -24.19
CA THR A 2 15.94 -13.34 -23.59
C THR A 2 14.49 -13.80 -23.66
N PRO A 3 13.76 -13.93 -22.55
CA PRO A 3 12.40 -14.46 -22.56
C PRO A 3 11.49 -13.59 -23.42
N LEU A 4 10.63 -14.23 -24.21
CA LEU A 4 9.72 -13.56 -25.14
C LEU A 4 8.32 -13.36 -24.55
N VAL A 5 7.95 -14.15 -23.52
CA VAL A 5 6.61 -14.18 -22.93
C VAL A 5 6.71 -14.15 -21.40
N CYS A 6 5.76 -13.47 -20.76
CA CYS A 6 5.57 -13.54 -19.31
C CYS A 6 4.13 -13.90 -18.93
N SER A 7 3.98 -14.53 -17.76
CA SER A 7 2.70 -14.70 -17.08
C SER A 7 2.55 -13.63 -16.01
N VAL A 8 1.39 -12.98 -15.98
CA VAL A 8 1.13 -11.80 -15.14
C VAL A 8 -0.14 -12.02 -14.32
N ALA A 9 0.02 -11.95 -13.00
CA ALA A 9 -1.11 -11.88 -12.07
C ALA A 9 -1.67 -10.46 -12.05
N LEU A 10 -2.97 -10.34 -12.33
CA LEU A 10 -3.70 -9.08 -12.21
C LEU A 10 -4.52 -9.10 -10.92
N PRO A 11 -4.80 -7.95 -10.28
CA PRO A 11 -5.59 -7.84 -9.04
C PRO A 11 -7.09 -8.05 -9.30
N LEU A 12 -7.43 -9.11 -10.03
CA LEU A 12 -8.75 -9.52 -10.47
C LEU A 12 -9.08 -10.91 -9.91
N PRO A 13 -10.36 -11.27 -9.78
CA PRO A 13 -10.80 -12.62 -9.42
C PRO A 13 -10.67 -13.58 -10.63
N SER A 14 -9.49 -13.65 -11.25
CA SER A 14 -9.19 -14.59 -12.33
C SER A 14 -8.43 -15.80 -11.79
N PRO A 15 -8.90 -17.04 -12.04
CA PRO A 15 -8.21 -18.24 -11.56
C PRO A 15 -6.85 -18.46 -12.23
N HIS A 16 -6.65 -17.91 -13.43
CA HIS A 16 -5.42 -18.07 -14.20
C HIS A 16 -4.70 -16.73 -14.41
N PRO A 17 -3.36 -16.71 -14.36
CA PRO A 17 -2.56 -15.58 -14.83
C PRO A 17 -2.75 -15.31 -16.32
N TYR A 18 -2.49 -14.08 -16.74
CA TYR A 18 -2.61 -13.66 -18.13
C TYR A 18 -1.24 -13.67 -18.80
N ARG A 19 -1.16 -14.08 -20.07
CA ARG A 19 0.10 -14.09 -20.84
C ARG A 19 0.25 -12.84 -21.68
N TYR A 20 1.47 -12.29 -21.70
CA TYR A 20 1.83 -11.11 -22.50
C TYR A 20 3.17 -11.31 -23.19
N ARG A 21 3.36 -10.67 -24.35
CA ARG A 21 4.69 -10.62 -24.98
C ARG A 21 5.58 -9.60 -24.26
N ILE A 22 6.85 -9.93 -24.09
CA ILE A 22 7.87 -9.04 -23.53
C ILE A 22 8.50 -8.24 -24.67
N PRO A 23 8.31 -6.90 -24.75
CA PRO A 23 9.03 -6.10 -25.73
C PRO A 23 10.53 -6.11 -25.44
N THR A 24 11.37 -6.15 -26.48
CA THR A 24 12.84 -6.14 -26.34
C THR A 24 13.36 -5.01 -25.47
N ALA A 25 12.75 -3.82 -25.57
CA ALA A 25 13.12 -2.64 -24.77
C ALA A 25 12.83 -2.78 -23.26
N LEU A 26 12.02 -3.76 -22.86
CA LEU A 26 11.66 -4.04 -21.46
C LEU A 26 12.22 -5.37 -20.96
N ALA A 27 12.98 -6.09 -21.79
CA ALA A 27 13.50 -7.42 -21.47
C ALA A 27 14.26 -7.48 -20.14
N ASP A 28 15.07 -6.46 -19.85
CA ASP A 28 15.88 -6.41 -18.63
C ASP A 28 15.05 -6.11 -17.38
N ARG A 29 13.85 -5.55 -17.53
CA ARG A 29 12.99 -5.10 -16.42
C ARG A 29 11.82 -6.03 -16.14
N VAL A 30 11.36 -6.77 -17.14
CA VAL A 30 10.25 -7.74 -17.01
C VAL A 30 10.82 -9.06 -16.50
N ARG A 31 10.94 -9.15 -15.18
CA ARG A 31 11.41 -10.32 -14.45
C ARG A 31 10.37 -10.78 -13.45
N ARG A 32 10.44 -12.03 -12.98
CA ARG A 32 9.61 -12.54 -11.88
C ARG A 32 9.63 -11.55 -10.70
N GLY A 33 8.45 -11.23 -10.16
CA GLY A 33 8.25 -10.26 -9.09
C GLY A 33 8.16 -8.79 -9.52
N ALA A 34 8.48 -8.48 -10.78
CA ALA A 34 8.37 -7.13 -11.30
C ALA A 34 6.90 -6.71 -11.44
N ARG A 35 6.62 -5.45 -11.11
CA ARG A 35 5.37 -4.82 -11.54
C ARG A 35 5.46 -4.53 -13.03
N VAL A 36 4.34 -4.72 -13.71
CA VAL A 36 4.18 -4.40 -15.12
C VAL A 36 2.85 -3.73 -15.37
N VAL A 37 2.83 -2.76 -16.27
CA VAL A 37 1.59 -2.17 -16.81
C VAL A 37 1.22 -2.96 -18.06
N VAL A 38 0.02 -3.51 -18.09
CA VAL A 38 -0.46 -4.35 -19.20
C VAL A 38 -1.85 -3.93 -19.67
N PRO A 39 -2.17 -4.13 -20.96
CA PRO A 39 -3.50 -3.83 -21.48
C PRO A 39 -4.53 -4.87 -21.07
N VAL A 40 -5.70 -4.37 -20.65
CA VAL A 40 -6.87 -5.19 -20.33
C VAL A 40 -8.09 -4.70 -21.11
N ARG A 41 -9.21 -5.43 -21.04
CA ARG A 41 -10.46 -4.95 -21.64
C ARG A 41 -10.87 -3.64 -20.95
N GLY A 42 -10.97 -2.56 -21.72
CA GLY A 42 -11.40 -1.25 -21.23
C GLY A 42 -10.31 -0.39 -20.57
N GLY A 43 -9.03 -0.79 -20.62
CA GLY A 43 -7.96 0.06 -20.10
C GLY A 43 -6.61 -0.64 -19.89
N GLU A 44 -5.90 -0.18 -18.87
CA GLU A 44 -4.57 -0.65 -18.47
C GLU A 44 -4.59 -0.96 -16.96
N MET A 45 -3.83 -1.96 -16.53
CA MET A 45 -3.69 -2.32 -15.11
C MET A 45 -2.25 -2.67 -14.78
N VAL A 46 -1.90 -2.49 -13.50
CA VAL A 46 -0.66 -3.03 -12.95
C VAL A 46 -0.88 -4.50 -12.60
N GLY A 47 0.06 -5.34 -13.01
CA GLY A 47 0.14 -6.74 -12.62
C GLY A 47 1.54 -7.08 -12.10
N ILE A 48 1.66 -8.27 -11.52
CA ILE A 48 2.94 -8.84 -11.07
C ILE A 48 3.32 -9.99 -11.98
N VAL A 49 4.55 -9.95 -12.48
CA VAL A 49 5.11 -11.04 -13.28
C VAL A 49 5.34 -12.24 -12.37
N LEU A 50 4.73 -13.38 -12.69
CA LEU A 50 4.93 -14.63 -11.97
C LEU A 50 6.07 -15.44 -12.60
N GLU A 51 6.08 -15.53 -13.92
CA GLU A 51 7.05 -16.33 -14.67
C GLU A 51 7.40 -15.63 -15.99
N CYS A 52 8.64 -15.83 -16.45
CA CYS A 52 9.10 -15.44 -17.78
C CYS A 52 9.64 -16.68 -18.48
N GLY A 53 9.46 -16.76 -19.79
CA GLY A 53 10.00 -17.87 -20.58
C GLY A 53 9.93 -17.61 -22.08
N ASP A 54 10.37 -18.61 -22.82
CA ASP A 54 10.28 -18.63 -24.28
C ASP A 54 8.94 -19.21 -24.74
N GLY A 55 8.45 -18.76 -25.90
CA GLY A 55 7.18 -19.24 -26.45
C GLY A 55 6.68 -18.37 -27.60
N SER A 56 5.62 -18.85 -28.27
CA SER A 56 4.96 -18.07 -29.32
C SER A 56 4.36 -16.78 -28.75
N VAL A 57 4.66 -15.68 -29.43
CA VAL A 57 4.11 -14.34 -29.13
C VAL A 57 2.86 -14.01 -29.95
N GLU A 58 2.45 -14.93 -30.82
CA GLU A 58 1.31 -14.73 -31.72
C GLU A 58 0.01 -14.50 -30.93
N GLY A 59 -0.73 -13.46 -31.30
CA GLY A 59 -1.97 -13.06 -30.59
C GLY A 59 -1.76 -12.43 -29.20
N LEU A 60 -0.54 -12.41 -28.66
CA LEU A 60 -0.28 -11.82 -27.35
C LEU A 60 -0.13 -10.29 -27.40
N LYS A 61 -0.84 -9.62 -26.50
CA LYS A 61 -0.66 -8.19 -26.28
C LYS A 61 0.69 -7.93 -25.59
N PRO A 62 1.35 -6.79 -25.85
CA PRO A 62 2.60 -6.45 -25.17
C PRO A 62 2.41 -5.97 -23.75
N VAL A 63 3.42 -6.19 -22.93
CA VAL A 63 3.66 -5.39 -21.73
C VAL A 63 3.91 -3.93 -22.15
N TYR A 64 3.20 -2.99 -21.52
CA TYR A 64 3.35 -1.57 -21.79
C TYR A 64 4.48 -0.96 -20.98
N ALA A 65 4.62 -1.31 -19.72
CA ALA A 65 5.76 -0.78 -18.95
C ALA A 65 6.15 -1.73 -17.85
N ALA A 66 7.38 -1.58 -17.36
CA ALA A 66 7.82 -2.09 -16.08
C ALA A 66 8.28 -0.87 -15.28
N PRO A 67 7.49 -0.34 -14.32
CA PRO A 67 7.82 0.93 -13.65
C PRO A 67 9.03 0.85 -12.74
N ASP A 68 9.33 -0.32 -12.18
CA ASP A 68 10.42 -0.49 -11.21
C ASP A 68 11.74 -0.82 -11.91
N ALA A 69 12.86 -0.39 -11.33
CA ALA A 69 14.19 -0.77 -11.79
C ALA A 69 14.51 -2.22 -11.42
N GLU A 70 14.08 -2.63 -10.22
CA GLU A 70 14.23 -3.97 -9.67
C GLU A 70 12.86 -4.57 -9.34
N PRO A 71 12.71 -5.91 -9.33
CA PRO A 71 11.48 -6.56 -8.91
C PRO A 71 11.03 -6.09 -7.53
N LEU A 72 9.80 -5.57 -7.47
CA LEU A 72 9.23 -5.06 -6.23
C LEU A 72 9.02 -6.21 -5.23
N LEU A 73 8.38 -7.30 -5.65
CA LEU A 73 8.22 -8.48 -4.80
C LEU A 73 9.41 -9.42 -4.97
N ARG A 74 10.14 -9.64 -3.87
CA ARG A 74 11.17 -10.68 -3.80
C ARG A 74 10.53 -12.06 -3.62
N GLU A 75 11.34 -13.10 -3.85
CA GLU A 75 10.89 -14.49 -3.84
C GLU A 75 10.14 -14.90 -2.57
N PRO A 76 10.53 -14.52 -1.34
CA PRO A 76 9.79 -14.92 -0.14
C PRO A 76 8.32 -14.46 -0.13
N LEU A 77 8.04 -13.22 -0.58
CA LEU A 77 6.67 -12.71 -0.65
C LEU A 77 5.88 -13.32 -1.81
N LEU A 78 6.54 -13.61 -2.94
CA LEU A 78 5.91 -14.33 -4.05
C LEU A 78 5.54 -15.75 -3.64
N ALA A 79 6.44 -16.47 -2.97
CA ALA A 79 6.22 -17.81 -2.45
C ALA A 79 5.11 -17.82 -1.42
N LEU A 80 5.08 -16.84 -0.50
CA LEU A 80 3.99 -16.67 0.46
C LEU A 80 2.65 -16.42 -0.24
N ALA A 81 2.59 -15.51 -1.21
CA ALA A 81 1.35 -15.25 -1.95
C ALA A 81 0.88 -16.47 -2.75
N GLN A 82 1.79 -17.24 -3.33
CA GLN A 82 1.50 -18.50 -4.01
C GLN A 82 1.01 -19.58 -3.05
N TRP A 83 1.60 -19.66 -1.86
CA TRP A 83 1.12 -20.56 -0.81
C TRP A 83 -0.28 -20.16 -0.34
N VAL A 84 -0.52 -18.87 -0.05
CA VAL A 84 -1.85 -18.35 0.34
C VAL A 84 -2.89 -18.67 -0.74
N ALA A 85 -2.59 -18.39 -2.01
CA ALA A 85 -3.48 -18.66 -3.12
C ALA A 85 -3.86 -20.15 -3.21
N ARG A 86 -2.87 -21.05 -3.11
CA ARG A 86 -3.11 -22.50 -3.16
C ARG A 86 -3.86 -23.01 -1.94
N TYR A 87 -3.42 -22.63 -0.74
CA TYR A 87 -3.97 -23.13 0.52
C TYR A 87 -5.41 -22.67 0.75
N TYR A 88 -5.70 -21.40 0.46
CA TYR A 88 -7.03 -20.81 0.64
C TYR A 88 -7.90 -20.87 -0.63
N ALA A 89 -7.45 -21.59 -1.67
CA ALA A 89 -8.13 -21.69 -2.97
C ALA A 89 -8.53 -20.31 -3.55
N ALA A 90 -7.67 -19.31 -3.37
CA ALA A 90 -7.89 -17.94 -3.79
C ALA A 90 -7.15 -17.62 -5.09
N PRO A 91 -7.71 -16.79 -6.00
CA PRO A 91 -6.97 -16.27 -7.14
C PRO A 91 -5.64 -15.62 -6.72
N ILE A 92 -4.53 -16.02 -7.36
CA ILE A 92 -3.19 -15.48 -7.06
C ILE A 92 -3.13 -13.96 -7.15
N GLY A 93 -3.89 -13.37 -8.07
CA GLY A 93 -4.07 -11.94 -8.19
C GLY A 93 -4.61 -11.26 -6.93
N LEU A 94 -5.57 -11.89 -6.25
CA LEU A 94 -6.15 -11.39 -5.00
C LEU A 94 -5.23 -11.63 -3.80
N ALA A 95 -4.52 -12.77 -3.77
CA ALA A 95 -3.51 -13.04 -2.75
C ALA A 95 -2.38 -11.99 -2.79
N LEU A 96 -1.87 -11.69 -3.99
CA LEU A 96 -0.90 -10.62 -4.19
C LEU A 96 -1.48 -9.25 -3.85
N ARG A 97 -2.76 -9.01 -4.18
CA ARG A 97 -3.44 -7.76 -3.82
C ARG A 97 -3.44 -7.50 -2.31
N ALA A 98 -3.57 -8.55 -1.50
CA ALA A 98 -3.46 -8.44 -0.05
C ALA A 98 -2.01 -8.17 0.42
N ALA A 99 -1.01 -8.62 -0.32
CA ALA A 99 0.40 -8.49 0.05
C ALA A 99 1.04 -7.12 -0.25
N LEU A 100 0.38 -6.31 -1.07
CA LEU A 100 0.93 -5.05 -1.57
C LEU A 100 -0.03 -3.88 -1.28
N PRO A 101 0.48 -2.71 -0.83
CA PRO A 101 -0.31 -1.50 -0.68
C PRO A 101 -1.08 -1.13 -1.95
N ALA A 102 -2.32 -0.61 -1.82
CA ALA A 102 -3.16 -0.27 -2.96
C ALA A 102 -2.51 0.76 -3.90
N ALA A 103 -1.74 1.69 -3.33
CA ALA A 103 -0.86 2.62 -4.02
C ALA A 103 0.11 1.98 -5.03
N LEU A 104 0.48 0.71 -4.83
CA LEU A 104 1.40 -0.01 -5.70
C LEU A 104 0.68 -0.80 -6.82
N TRP A 105 -0.64 -0.97 -6.71
CA TRP A 105 -1.53 -1.64 -7.68
C TRP A 105 -2.28 -0.73 -8.62
N GLY A 106 -2.50 0.53 -8.22
CA GLY A 106 -3.44 1.40 -8.90
C GLY A 106 -3.12 1.59 -10.39
N ARG A 107 -4.04 2.22 -11.13
CA ARG A 107 -3.88 2.47 -12.57
C ARG A 107 -2.66 3.35 -12.80
N SER A 108 -1.49 2.74 -12.87
CA SER A 108 -0.28 3.37 -13.34
C SER A 108 -0.55 3.73 -14.78
N ARG A 109 -0.64 5.04 -15.02
CA ARG A 109 -0.95 5.55 -16.35
C ARG A 109 0.38 5.67 -17.06
N LEU A 110 0.48 5.02 -18.20
CA LEU A 110 1.53 5.37 -19.14
C LEU A 110 1.26 6.79 -19.62
N VAL A 111 2.11 7.73 -19.25
CA VAL A 111 2.08 9.12 -19.71
C VAL A 111 3.13 9.28 -20.79
N ALA A 112 2.69 9.75 -21.94
CA ALA A 112 3.54 10.20 -23.03
C ALA A 112 3.76 11.71 -22.86
N GLU A 113 5.02 12.13 -22.87
CA GLU A 113 5.41 13.53 -22.86
C GLU A 113 6.29 13.84 -24.08
N LEU A 114 5.97 14.91 -24.79
CA LEU A 114 6.72 15.35 -25.95
C LEU A 114 8.11 15.84 -25.49
N ARG A 115 9.16 15.29 -26.07
CA ARG A 115 10.53 15.78 -25.93
C ARG A 115 10.88 16.62 -27.15
N VAL A 116 11.92 17.46 -27.04
CA VAL A 116 12.39 18.29 -28.16
C VAL A 116 12.70 17.37 -29.35
N PRO A 117 12.07 17.56 -30.52
CA PRO A 117 12.21 16.64 -31.63
C PRO A 117 13.67 16.61 -32.13
N ARG A 118 14.32 15.44 -32.09
CA ARG A 118 15.60 15.23 -32.81
C ARG A 118 15.40 14.80 -34.26
N ALA A 119 14.17 14.40 -34.63
CA ALA A 119 13.78 14.04 -35.98
C ALA A 119 12.26 14.23 -36.15
N THR A 120 11.80 14.47 -37.39
CA THR A 120 10.37 14.64 -37.74
C THR A 120 9.82 13.33 -38.29
N PRO A 121 9.09 12.52 -37.49
CA PRO A 121 8.63 11.21 -37.96
C PRO A 121 7.44 11.33 -38.93
N GLY A 122 7.40 10.52 -39.98
CA GLY A 122 6.29 10.45 -40.94
C GLY A 122 5.14 9.52 -40.51
N GLY A 123 4.00 9.61 -41.21
CA GLY A 123 2.87 8.67 -41.09
C GLY A 123 2.16 8.66 -39.72
N ALA A 124 1.83 7.47 -39.21
CA ALA A 124 1.11 7.29 -37.94
C ALA A 124 1.79 7.95 -36.73
N SER A 125 3.10 8.17 -36.78
CA SER A 125 3.85 8.90 -35.76
C SER A 125 3.52 10.39 -35.74
N ARG A 126 3.26 11.02 -36.90
CA ARG A 126 2.85 12.44 -36.99
C ARG A 126 1.48 12.67 -36.35
N GLU A 127 0.54 11.75 -36.54
CA GLU A 127 -0.79 11.84 -35.93
C GLU A 127 -0.76 11.73 -34.40
N VAL A 128 0.10 10.85 -33.86
CA VAL A 128 0.30 10.71 -32.41
C VAL A 128 0.96 11.96 -31.83
N ILE A 129 1.98 12.51 -32.50
CA ILE A 129 2.63 13.77 -32.11
C ILE A 129 1.61 14.92 -32.11
N ALA A 130 0.85 15.09 -33.19
CA ALA A 130 -0.18 16.13 -33.28
C ALA A 130 -1.29 15.96 -32.24
N ALA A 131 -1.64 14.73 -31.86
CA ALA A 131 -2.60 14.47 -30.79
C ALA A 131 -2.05 14.83 -29.41
N LEU A 132 -0.75 14.61 -29.19
CA LEU A 132 -0.02 14.95 -27.97
C LEU A 132 0.18 16.46 -27.83
N GLU A 133 0.55 17.16 -28.91
CA GLU A 133 0.64 18.63 -28.96
C GLU A 133 -0.71 19.29 -28.63
N ARG A 134 -1.80 18.80 -29.25
CA ARG A 134 -3.17 19.27 -28.93
C ARG A 134 -3.61 18.98 -27.49
N ALA A 135 -2.92 18.09 -26.78
CA ALA A 135 -3.17 17.79 -25.38
C ALA A 135 -2.24 18.59 -24.44
N GLY A 136 -1.50 19.58 -24.95
CA GLY A 136 -0.55 20.36 -24.17
C GLY A 136 0.81 19.69 -23.99
N GLY A 137 1.16 18.73 -24.87
CA GLY A 137 2.47 18.08 -24.87
C GLY A 137 2.63 16.91 -23.89
N ARG A 138 1.69 16.70 -22.96
CA ARG A 138 1.72 15.58 -22.00
C ARG A 138 0.33 14.99 -21.81
N THR A 139 0.17 13.69 -22.09
CA THR A 139 -1.11 13.00 -21.84
C THR A 139 -0.93 11.49 -21.71
N THR A 140 -1.98 10.79 -21.31
CA THR A 140 -1.94 9.32 -21.13
C THR A 140 -2.02 8.58 -22.47
N GLY A 141 -1.36 7.42 -22.57
CA GLY A 141 -1.46 6.52 -23.71
C GLY A 141 -2.90 6.08 -23.97
N ALA A 142 -3.68 5.83 -22.91
CA ALA A 142 -5.10 5.52 -23.00
C ALA A 142 -5.93 6.68 -23.58
N ALA A 143 -5.66 7.92 -23.19
CA ALA A 143 -6.34 9.09 -23.77
C ALA A 143 -6.00 9.27 -25.26
N LEU A 144 -4.74 9.05 -25.65
CA LEU A 144 -4.31 9.07 -27.05
C LEU A 144 -5.01 7.95 -27.85
N ALA A 145 -5.04 6.73 -27.33
CA ALA A 145 -5.70 5.59 -27.98
C ALA A 145 -7.19 5.86 -28.19
N LYS A 146 -7.87 6.42 -27.17
CA LYS A 146 -9.29 6.79 -27.25
C LYS A 146 -9.53 7.89 -28.28
N LYS A 147 -8.68 8.93 -28.30
CA LYS A 147 -8.80 10.06 -29.23
C LYS A 147 -8.55 9.64 -30.68
N LEU A 148 -7.59 8.75 -30.91
CA LEU A 148 -7.23 8.24 -32.24
C LEU A 148 -8.03 6.99 -32.65
N ARG A 149 -8.88 6.45 -31.77
CA ARG A 149 -9.69 5.24 -31.97
C ARG A 149 -8.89 4.03 -32.46
N ARG A 150 -7.62 3.92 -32.05
CA ARG A 150 -6.73 2.81 -32.41
C ARG A 150 -5.64 2.61 -31.35
N PRO A 151 -4.97 1.45 -31.30
CA PRO A 151 -3.80 1.25 -30.45
C PRO A 151 -2.67 2.20 -30.84
N VAL A 152 -2.08 2.89 -29.87
CA VAL A 152 -0.97 3.85 -30.09
C VAL A 152 0.36 3.36 -29.52
N TRP A 153 0.37 2.20 -28.85
CA TRP A 153 1.50 1.75 -28.05
C TRP A 153 2.77 1.50 -28.86
N ASP A 154 2.69 0.74 -29.96
CA ASP A 154 3.88 0.46 -30.79
C ASP A 154 4.43 1.76 -31.42
N THR A 155 3.57 2.73 -31.72
CA THR A 155 3.96 4.07 -32.18
C THR A 155 4.65 4.86 -31.08
N LEU A 156 4.09 4.86 -29.86
CA LEU A 156 4.68 5.51 -28.68
C LEU A 156 6.05 4.92 -28.34
N GLN A 157 6.22 3.60 -28.39
CA GLN A 157 7.54 2.97 -28.21
C GLN A 157 8.53 3.43 -29.28
N ARG A 158 8.10 3.48 -30.54
CA ARG A 158 8.97 3.89 -31.65
C ARG A 158 9.41 5.35 -31.50
N LEU A 159 8.48 6.23 -31.13
CA LEU A 159 8.75 7.63 -30.81
C LEU A 159 9.68 7.79 -29.61
N ALA A 160 9.53 6.92 -28.60
CA ALA A 160 10.40 6.93 -27.43
C ALA A 160 11.84 6.49 -27.74
N ARG A 161 12.01 5.44 -28.55
CA ARG A 161 13.33 5.03 -29.04
C ARG A 161 13.99 6.11 -29.90
N ALA A 162 13.20 6.85 -30.67
CA ALA A 162 13.67 8.00 -31.46
C ALA A 162 13.91 9.27 -30.61
N GLY A 163 13.65 9.23 -29.29
CA GLY A 163 13.83 10.37 -28.39
C GLY A 163 12.81 11.49 -28.57
N VAL A 164 11.73 11.27 -29.32
CA VAL A 164 10.68 12.27 -29.59
C VAL A 164 9.66 12.35 -28.46
N VAL A 165 9.44 11.25 -27.74
CA VAL A 165 8.51 11.16 -26.62
C VAL A 165 9.19 10.49 -25.44
N ALA A 166 9.03 11.01 -24.24
CA ALA A 166 9.31 10.27 -23.01
C ALA A 166 8.07 9.49 -22.60
N LEU A 167 8.28 8.24 -22.20
CA LEU A 167 7.24 7.39 -21.63
C LEU A 167 7.51 7.23 -20.14
N GLU A 168 6.66 7.85 -19.34
CA GLU A 168 6.71 7.78 -17.89
C GLU A 168 5.53 6.97 -17.39
N VAL A 169 5.78 6.15 -16.37
CA VAL A 169 4.69 5.51 -15.65
C VAL A 169 4.36 6.41 -14.47
N GLU A 170 3.25 7.14 -14.57
CA GLU A 170 2.75 7.90 -13.43
C GLU A 170 2.14 6.91 -12.44
N PRO A 171 2.56 6.89 -11.16
CA PRO A 171 1.89 6.09 -10.15
C PRO A 171 0.41 6.52 -10.05
N PRO A 172 -0.48 5.66 -9.56
CA PRO A 172 -1.83 6.09 -9.25
C PRO A 172 -1.80 7.33 -8.35
N ASP A 173 -2.69 8.28 -8.59
CA ASP A 173 -2.90 9.42 -7.69
C ASP A 173 -3.27 8.87 -6.31
N LEU A 174 -2.34 9.00 -5.36
CA LEU A 174 -2.48 8.46 -4.00
C LEU A 174 -3.35 9.36 -3.12
N GLY A 175 -4.01 10.35 -3.74
CA GLY A 175 -4.57 11.47 -3.02
C GLY A 175 -3.45 12.40 -2.52
N PRO A 176 -3.81 13.48 -1.83
CA PRO A 176 -2.82 14.36 -1.24
C PRO A 176 -1.88 13.56 -0.32
N ALA A 177 -0.57 13.72 -0.53
CA ALA A 177 0.42 13.29 0.45
C ALA A 177 0.02 13.86 1.83
N ALA A 178 0.04 13.01 2.85
CA ALA A 178 -0.51 13.36 4.16
C ALA A 178 0.10 14.67 4.71
N GLY A 179 -0.81 15.54 5.15
CA GLY A 179 -0.50 16.81 5.80
C GLY A 179 -1.74 17.57 6.23
N ARG A 180 -2.89 17.34 5.56
CA ARG A 180 -4.18 17.94 5.91
C ARG A 180 -5.32 16.93 5.69
N ALA A 181 -5.92 16.47 6.78
CA ALA A 181 -7.18 15.74 6.73
C ALA A 181 -8.32 16.75 6.69
N ARG A 182 -9.25 16.59 5.74
CA ARG A 182 -10.47 17.41 5.73
C ARG A 182 -11.34 16.95 6.89
N THR A 183 -11.67 17.86 7.79
CA THR A 183 -12.56 17.60 8.91
C THR A 183 -13.90 18.28 8.71
N LEU A 184 -14.91 17.79 9.43
CA LEU A 184 -16.17 18.47 9.64
C LEU A 184 -16.28 18.79 11.12
N THR A 185 -16.31 20.07 11.46
CA THR A 185 -16.36 20.57 12.84
C THR A 185 -17.73 21.20 13.09
N LEU A 186 -18.39 20.84 14.18
CA LEU A 186 -19.63 21.50 14.59
C LEU A 186 -19.35 22.95 14.95
N THR A 187 -20.10 23.87 14.36
CA THR A 187 -19.99 25.32 14.63
C THR A 187 -20.90 25.77 15.75
N ARG A 188 -21.90 24.94 16.10
CA ARG A 188 -22.83 25.20 17.18
C ARG A 188 -23.18 23.90 17.88
N SER A 189 -23.35 23.98 19.20
CA SER A 189 -23.90 22.89 20.00
C SER A 189 -25.42 22.98 20.05
N LEU A 190 -26.08 21.83 19.92
CA LEU A 190 -27.52 21.62 20.04
C LEU A 190 -27.75 20.56 21.13
N PRO A 191 -27.68 20.95 22.42
CA PRO A 191 -27.68 20.00 23.53
C PRO A 191 -29.03 19.31 23.74
N SER A 192 -30.15 19.96 23.40
CA SER A 192 -31.49 19.39 23.63
C SER A 192 -32.10 18.73 22.38
N LEU A 193 -32.92 17.69 22.61
CA LEU A 193 -33.70 17.04 21.53
C LEU A 193 -34.63 18.04 20.82
N LEU A 194 -35.22 18.98 21.58
CA LEU A 194 -36.10 20.03 21.05
C LEU A 194 -35.36 20.97 20.09
N GLU A 195 -34.11 21.34 20.38
CA GLU A 195 -33.29 22.16 19.48
C GLU A 195 -32.91 21.38 18.23
N ARG A 196 -32.54 20.10 18.37
CA ARG A 196 -32.23 19.23 17.23
C ARG A 196 -33.45 19.09 16.31
N ASP A 197 -34.64 18.90 16.86
CA ASP A 197 -35.88 18.77 16.08
C ASP A 197 -36.26 20.09 15.39
N ARG A 198 -36.09 21.24 16.05
CA ARG A 198 -36.29 22.56 15.41
C ARG A 198 -35.33 22.78 14.24
N VAL A 199 -34.10 22.30 14.36
CA VAL A 199 -33.05 22.50 13.37
C VAL A 199 -33.16 21.54 12.19
N PHE A 200 -33.40 20.25 12.44
CA PHE A 200 -33.36 19.22 11.40
C PHE A 200 -34.76 18.86 10.88
N GLY A 201 -35.81 19.03 11.67
CA GLY A 201 -37.17 18.65 11.29
C GLY A 201 -37.22 17.21 10.78
N ARG A 202 -37.70 17.02 9.54
CA ARG A 202 -37.79 15.70 8.89
C ARG A 202 -36.46 15.17 8.33
N ALA A 203 -35.35 15.92 8.43
CA ALA A 203 -34.05 15.54 7.88
C ALA A 203 -33.29 14.55 8.79
N ALA A 204 -33.85 13.36 8.99
CA ALA A 204 -33.33 12.35 9.92
C ALA A 204 -31.86 11.98 9.68
N ARG A 205 -31.41 11.90 8.42
CA ARG A 205 -30.01 11.58 8.08
C ARG A 205 -29.04 12.72 8.42
N GLN A 206 -29.48 13.97 8.35
CA GLN A 206 -28.67 15.13 8.77
C GLN A 206 -28.58 15.19 10.29
N ARG A 207 -29.70 14.93 10.99
CA ARG A 207 -29.70 14.79 12.45
C ARG A 207 -28.74 13.69 12.91
N ALA A 208 -28.82 12.50 12.32
CA ALA A 208 -27.91 11.39 12.65
C ALA A 208 -26.43 11.73 12.40
N ALA A 209 -26.14 12.47 11.31
CA ALA A 209 -24.78 12.94 11.04
C ALA A 209 -24.29 13.95 12.08
N TYR A 210 -25.13 14.91 12.49
CA TYR A 210 -24.81 15.84 13.56
C TYR A 210 -24.54 15.11 14.88
N GLU A 211 -25.43 14.18 15.27
CA GLU A 211 -25.31 13.41 16.51
C GLU A 211 -24.07 12.52 16.54
N ALA A 212 -23.70 11.94 15.39
CA ALA A 212 -22.46 11.17 15.26
C ALA A 212 -21.22 12.05 15.45
N ILE A 213 -21.20 13.25 14.87
CA ILE A 213 -20.07 14.19 15.02
C ILE A 213 -19.98 14.69 16.47
N ASP A 214 -21.13 15.03 17.07
CA ASP A 214 -21.26 15.47 18.46
C ASP A 214 -20.73 14.39 19.42
N GLY A 215 -21.16 13.13 19.24
CA GLY A 215 -20.71 11.99 20.04
C GLY A 215 -19.23 11.62 19.87
N LEU A 216 -18.61 12.03 18.76
CA LEU A 216 -17.18 11.83 18.48
C LEU A 216 -16.31 13.05 18.86
N GLY A 217 -16.84 13.98 19.65
CA GLY A 217 -16.09 15.12 20.19
C GLY A 217 -16.17 16.38 19.34
N GLY A 218 -17.15 16.50 18.45
CA GLY A 218 -17.49 17.74 17.74
C GLY A 218 -16.63 18.05 16.51
N GLU A 219 -15.53 17.33 16.29
CA GLU A 219 -14.71 17.41 15.08
C GLU A 219 -14.33 16.02 14.60
N VAL A 220 -14.68 15.68 13.36
CA VAL A 220 -14.45 14.35 12.79
C VAL A 220 -13.90 14.44 11.38
N GLU A 221 -13.00 13.51 11.02
CA GLU A 221 -12.50 13.42 9.66
C GLU A 221 -13.59 13.03 8.65
N LEU A 222 -13.60 13.71 7.51
CA LEU A 222 -14.58 13.49 6.45
C LEU A 222 -14.54 12.05 5.90
N ALA A 223 -13.35 11.45 5.85
CA ALA A 223 -13.16 10.07 5.42
C ALA A 223 -13.84 9.07 6.38
N HIS A 224 -13.77 9.31 7.69
CA HIS A 224 -14.45 8.49 8.69
C HIS A 224 -15.98 8.59 8.56
N LEU A 225 -16.52 9.81 8.40
CA LEU A 225 -17.96 10.04 8.23
C LEU A 225 -18.52 9.36 6.97
N THR A 226 -17.79 9.42 5.86
CA THR A 226 -18.23 8.87 4.57
C THR A 226 -17.98 7.37 4.44
N GLY A 227 -16.82 6.89 4.91
CA GLY A 227 -16.38 5.51 4.74
C GLY A 227 -16.88 4.56 5.83
N GLN A 228 -16.70 4.91 7.11
CA GLN A 228 -17.06 4.03 8.23
C GLN A 228 -18.51 4.23 8.69
N LEU A 229 -18.96 5.49 8.77
CA LEU A 229 -20.33 5.81 9.21
C LEU A 229 -21.34 5.91 8.04
N GLY A 230 -20.86 5.81 6.79
CA GLY A 230 -21.71 5.72 5.61
C GLY A 230 -22.58 6.95 5.33
N PHE A 231 -22.16 8.14 5.76
CA PHE A 231 -22.87 9.38 5.42
C PHE A 231 -22.52 9.83 4.01
N ALA A 232 -23.54 10.03 3.17
CA ALA A 232 -23.33 10.56 1.83
C ALA A 232 -22.77 12.00 1.88
N PRO A 233 -21.85 12.40 0.97
CA PRO A 233 -21.28 13.75 0.97
C PRO A 233 -22.31 14.89 0.91
N ALA A 234 -23.46 14.65 0.30
CA ALA A 234 -24.57 15.61 0.25
C ALA A 234 -25.17 15.91 1.64
N VAL A 235 -25.23 14.90 2.52
CA VAL A 235 -25.73 15.06 3.90
C VAL A 235 -24.78 15.97 4.69
N LEU A 236 -23.47 15.77 4.52
CA LEU A 236 -22.44 16.53 5.23
C LEU A 236 -22.36 17.99 4.73
N ARG A 237 -22.54 18.23 3.42
CA ARG A 237 -22.67 19.59 2.87
C ARG A 237 -23.90 20.31 3.41
N ALA A 238 -25.03 19.62 3.53
CA ALA A 238 -26.26 20.22 4.07
C ALA A 238 -26.10 20.67 5.54
N LEU A 239 -25.26 20.01 6.34
CA LEU A 239 -24.92 20.50 7.68
C LEU A 239 -24.17 21.84 7.64
N VAL A 240 -23.28 22.01 6.67
CA VAL A 240 -22.55 23.27 6.46
C VAL A 240 -23.46 24.38 5.96
N GLU A 241 -24.33 24.09 4.99
CA GLU A 241 -25.33 25.03 4.48
C GLU A 241 -26.32 25.49 5.56
N ARG A 242 -26.65 24.62 6.52
CA ARG A 242 -27.47 24.95 7.69
C ARG A 242 -26.71 25.70 8.80
N GLY A 243 -25.42 25.94 8.62
CA GLY A 243 -24.57 26.63 9.60
C GLY A 243 -24.36 25.86 10.89
N VAL A 244 -24.54 24.53 10.88
CA VAL A 244 -24.34 23.68 12.08
C VAL A 244 -22.97 23.02 12.11
N ALA A 245 -22.28 23.01 10.97
CA ALA A 245 -20.92 22.54 10.85
C ALA A 245 -20.13 23.40 9.85
N ARG A 246 -18.81 23.24 9.83
CA ARG A 246 -17.92 23.81 8.81
C ARG A 246 -16.91 22.77 8.35
N PHE A 247 -16.48 22.88 7.10
CA PHE A 247 -15.29 22.14 6.67
C PHE A 247 -14.05 22.78 7.28
N GLY A 248 -13.17 21.94 7.79
CA GLY A 248 -11.87 22.32 8.31
C GLY A 248 -10.76 21.47 7.68
N GLU A 249 -9.53 21.83 8.01
CA GLU A 249 -8.36 21.02 7.76
C GLU A 249 -7.67 20.80 9.11
N ARG A 250 -7.55 19.55 9.52
CA ARG A 250 -6.72 19.17 10.67
C ARG A 250 -5.40 18.64 10.16
N GLN A 251 -4.32 19.05 10.81
CA GLN A 251 -3.03 18.42 10.61
C GLN A 251 -3.15 17.01 11.18
N ALA A 252 -3.32 16.01 10.31
CA ALA A 252 -3.21 14.62 10.72
C ALA A 252 -1.79 14.44 11.26
N LEU A 253 -1.67 14.00 12.52
CA LEU A 253 -0.38 13.60 13.07
C LEU A 253 0.18 12.54 12.14
N ARG A 254 1.32 12.82 11.50
CA ARG A 254 2.01 11.94 10.54
C ARG A 254 2.29 10.55 11.12
N ASP A 255 2.31 10.48 12.44
CA ASP A 255 2.40 9.25 13.20
C ASP A 255 1.88 9.53 14.62
N PRO A 256 0.72 8.99 15.03
CA PRO A 256 0.16 9.21 16.36
C PRO A 256 1.02 8.62 17.49
N PHE A 257 2.10 7.90 17.16
CA PHE A 257 2.97 7.18 18.07
C PHE A 257 4.38 7.81 18.18
N ARG A 258 4.63 8.97 17.55
CA ARG A 258 5.98 9.56 17.50
C ARG A 258 6.50 10.06 18.86
N ASP A 259 5.62 10.62 19.67
CA ASP A 259 6.00 11.35 20.89
C ASP A 259 5.85 10.52 22.17
N VAL A 260 5.52 9.23 22.06
CA VAL A 260 5.38 8.34 23.22
C VAL A 260 6.70 7.63 23.47
N ALA A 261 7.34 7.93 24.61
CA ALA A 261 8.53 7.25 25.08
C ALA A 261 8.18 6.32 26.26
N VAL A 262 8.65 5.08 26.22
CA VAL A 262 8.53 4.13 27.33
C VAL A 262 9.93 3.69 27.74
N ALA A 263 10.24 3.79 29.03
CA ALA A 263 11.50 3.31 29.57
C ALA A 263 11.61 1.79 29.39
N SER A 264 12.73 1.31 28.85
CA SER A 264 13.04 -0.13 28.85
C SER A 264 13.47 -0.55 30.25
N PRO A 265 12.97 -1.69 30.79
CA PRO A 265 13.45 -2.18 32.07
C PRO A 265 14.96 -2.47 32.00
N ALA A 266 15.69 -2.04 33.04
CA ALA A 266 17.16 -2.04 33.05
C ALA A 266 17.77 -3.45 33.09
N ASP A 267 17.11 -4.41 33.75
CA ASP A 267 17.64 -5.76 33.95
C ASP A 267 16.58 -6.86 33.74
N LEU A 268 16.97 -7.93 33.05
CA LEU A 268 16.17 -9.15 32.89
C LEU A 268 16.19 -10.01 34.16
N THR A 269 15.13 -10.78 34.40
CA THR A 269 15.16 -11.87 35.40
C THR A 269 15.96 -13.07 34.88
N ALA A 270 16.30 -14.03 35.77
CA ALA A 270 16.98 -15.26 35.36
C ALA A 270 16.16 -16.05 34.32
N ALA A 271 14.86 -16.23 34.55
CA ALA A 271 13.98 -16.91 33.61
C ALA A 271 13.87 -16.19 32.26
N GLN A 272 13.86 -14.85 32.26
CA GLN A 272 13.87 -14.06 31.03
C GLN A 272 15.19 -14.22 30.26
N ARG A 273 16.35 -14.21 30.94
CA ARG A 273 17.64 -14.50 30.31
C ARG A 273 17.70 -15.89 29.71
N ASP A 274 17.18 -16.88 30.40
CA ASP A 274 17.11 -18.26 29.90
C ASP A 274 16.23 -18.35 28.65
N ALA A 275 15.08 -17.67 28.66
CA ALA A 275 14.19 -17.59 27.51
C ALA A 275 14.85 -16.91 26.30
N VAL A 276 15.55 -15.78 26.51
CA VAL A 276 16.30 -15.10 25.44
C VAL A 276 17.37 -16.02 24.84
N ARG A 277 18.15 -16.70 25.69
CA ARG A 277 19.16 -17.67 25.22
C ARG A 277 18.55 -18.82 24.42
N ALA A 278 17.40 -19.33 24.85
CA ALA A 278 16.69 -20.38 24.10
C ALA A 278 16.20 -19.87 22.73
N LEU A 279 15.68 -18.65 22.66
CA LEU A 279 15.24 -18.03 21.40
C LEU A 279 16.40 -17.79 20.44
N HIS A 280 17.58 -17.38 20.93
CA HIS A 280 18.79 -17.25 20.11
C HIS A 280 19.35 -18.58 19.62
N GLY A 281 19.03 -19.68 20.31
CA GLY A 281 19.42 -21.02 19.91
C GLY A 281 18.59 -21.61 18.77
N LEU A 282 17.50 -20.96 18.36
CA LEU A 282 16.63 -21.44 17.29
C LEU A 282 17.33 -21.41 15.92
N GLY A 283 17.21 -22.52 15.20
CA GLY A 283 17.60 -22.62 13.81
C GLY A 283 16.65 -21.88 12.86
N ALA A 284 17.10 -21.68 11.62
CA ALA A 284 16.28 -21.05 10.59
C ALA A 284 14.99 -21.85 10.32
N GLY A 285 13.83 -21.21 10.52
CA GLY A 285 12.51 -21.82 10.34
C GLY A 285 11.99 -22.61 11.54
N GLU A 286 12.77 -22.72 12.62
CA GLU A 286 12.28 -23.27 13.88
C GLU A 286 11.33 -22.30 14.59
N THR A 287 10.40 -22.85 15.35
CA THR A 287 9.39 -22.09 16.10
C THR A 287 9.47 -22.44 17.58
N ALA A 288 9.21 -21.45 18.43
CA ALA A 288 9.11 -21.63 19.87
C ALA A 288 7.88 -20.91 20.41
N LEU A 289 7.34 -21.43 21.51
CA LEU A 289 6.27 -20.79 22.26
C LEU A 289 6.83 -20.16 23.52
N LEU A 290 6.77 -18.82 23.60
CA LEU A 290 7.08 -18.10 24.82
C LEU A 290 5.84 -18.03 25.72
N PHE A 291 5.69 -19.02 26.60
CA PHE A 291 4.55 -19.11 27.50
C PHE A 291 4.78 -18.31 28.80
N GLY A 292 3.79 -17.49 29.16
CA GLY A 292 3.83 -16.73 30.41
C GLY A 292 2.55 -15.91 30.62
N VAL A 293 2.14 -15.78 31.89
CA VAL A 293 0.97 -14.96 32.26
C VAL A 293 1.19 -13.49 31.92
N THR A 294 0.12 -12.70 31.82
CA THR A 294 0.20 -11.25 31.64
C THR A 294 1.05 -10.61 32.73
N GLY A 295 1.91 -9.65 32.35
CA GLY A 295 2.82 -8.99 33.30
C GLY A 295 4.14 -9.73 33.60
N SER A 296 4.31 -10.98 33.14
CA SER A 296 5.58 -11.74 33.29
C SER A 296 6.77 -11.17 32.48
N GLY A 297 6.51 -10.18 31.61
CA GLY A 297 7.53 -9.53 30.81
C GLY A 297 7.85 -10.23 29.48
N LYS A 298 6.92 -11.00 28.90
CA LYS A 298 7.08 -11.62 27.56
C LYS A 298 7.56 -10.63 26.50
N THR A 299 6.99 -9.43 26.50
CA THR A 299 7.39 -8.33 25.62
C THR A 299 8.87 -7.98 25.74
N VAL A 300 9.40 -7.94 26.95
CA VAL A 300 10.82 -7.63 27.17
C VAL A 300 11.69 -8.75 26.58
N VAL A 301 11.32 -10.01 26.79
CA VAL A 301 12.05 -11.17 26.27
C VAL A 301 12.12 -11.15 24.75
N TYR A 302 10.99 -11.00 24.04
CA TYR A 302 11.04 -11.02 22.58
C TYR A 302 11.74 -9.79 21.99
N LEU A 303 11.61 -8.60 22.62
CA LEU A 303 12.31 -7.41 22.15
C LEU A 303 13.82 -7.53 22.35
N GLU A 304 14.26 -8.15 23.45
CA GLU A 304 15.67 -8.46 23.67
C GLU A 304 16.19 -9.48 22.64
N ALA A 305 15.45 -10.56 22.42
CA ALA A 305 15.83 -11.57 21.43
C ALA A 305 16.01 -10.96 20.03
N LEU A 306 15.10 -10.05 19.64
CA LEU A 306 15.17 -9.31 18.38
C LEU A 306 16.29 -8.26 18.32
N ARG A 307 16.84 -7.80 19.46
CA ARG A 307 17.90 -6.78 19.50
C ARG A 307 19.14 -7.26 18.76
N ASP A 308 19.56 -8.50 19.01
CA ASP A 308 20.75 -9.07 18.39
C ASP A 308 20.56 -9.30 16.90
N GLU A 309 19.37 -9.74 16.48
CA GLU A 309 19.00 -9.87 15.06
C GLU A 309 19.18 -8.54 14.33
N VAL A 310 18.61 -7.47 14.88
CA VAL A 310 18.63 -6.13 14.28
C VAL A 310 20.04 -5.52 14.30
N ALA A 311 20.79 -5.75 15.38
CA ALA A 311 22.19 -5.34 15.50
C ALA A 311 23.09 -6.02 14.46
N GLN A 312 22.82 -7.28 14.12
CA GLN A 312 23.52 -8.02 13.06
C GLN A 312 23.05 -7.67 11.63
N GLY A 313 22.22 -6.65 11.47
CA GLY A 313 21.77 -6.20 10.16
C GLY A 313 20.56 -6.92 9.60
N ARG A 314 19.97 -7.85 10.36
CA ARG A 314 18.73 -8.54 9.99
C ARG A 314 17.52 -7.68 10.35
N GLY A 315 16.39 -8.02 9.76
CA GLY A 315 15.11 -7.38 10.04
C GLY A 315 14.18 -8.26 10.87
N ALA A 316 13.13 -7.65 11.42
CA ALA A 316 12.16 -8.34 12.26
C ALA A 316 10.72 -7.91 11.95
N ILE A 317 9.79 -8.85 12.07
CA ILE A 317 8.34 -8.60 12.05
C ILE A 317 7.79 -8.85 13.45
N VAL A 318 7.06 -7.90 14.01
CA VAL A 318 6.31 -8.05 15.26
C VAL A 318 4.83 -7.87 14.93
N LEU A 319 4.11 -8.99 14.90
CA LEU A 319 2.66 -9.01 14.76
C LEU A 319 2.04 -8.85 16.14
N VAL A 320 1.09 -7.93 16.24
CA VAL A 320 0.26 -7.72 17.44
C VAL A 320 -1.22 -7.72 17.03
N PRO A 321 -2.15 -8.09 17.92
CA PRO A 321 -3.58 -7.93 17.64
C PRO A 321 -3.93 -6.49 17.24
N GLU A 322 -4.95 -6.28 16.41
CA GLU A 322 -5.27 -4.93 15.90
C GLU A 322 -5.58 -3.95 17.04
N ILE A 323 -6.26 -4.41 18.09
CA ILE A 323 -6.55 -3.62 19.29
C ILE A 323 -5.34 -3.39 20.19
N ALA A 324 -4.32 -4.26 20.10
CA ALA A 324 -3.09 -4.20 20.89
C ALA A 324 -2.03 -3.29 20.25
N LEU A 325 -2.28 -2.82 19.02
CA LEU A 325 -1.45 -1.84 18.31
C LEU A 325 -1.65 -0.42 18.86
N THR A 326 -1.47 -0.29 20.17
CA THR A 326 -1.63 0.95 20.92
C THR A 326 -0.35 1.80 20.85
N PRO A 327 -0.42 3.11 21.14
CA PRO A 327 0.76 3.95 21.26
C PRO A 327 1.81 3.42 22.24
N GLN A 328 1.38 2.74 23.31
CA GLN A 328 2.29 2.17 24.31
C GLN A 328 3.08 0.98 23.75
N THR A 329 2.42 0.09 23.01
CA THR A 329 3.08 -1.06 22.35
C THR A 329 4.10 -0.57 21.33
N VAL A 330 3.71 0.39 20.49
CA VAL A 330 4.60 1.01 19.49
C VAL A 330 5.79 1.70 20.17
N ALA A 331 5.54 2.48 21.22
CA ALA A 331 6.57 3.19 21.96
C ALA A 331 7.60 2.26 22.59
N ARG A 332 7.18 1.09 23.09
CA ARG A 332 8.11 0.06 23.61
C ARG A 332 9.04 -0.45 22.52
N VAL A 333 8.50 -0.80 21.35
CA VAL A 333 9.31 -1.28 20.23
C VAL A 333 10.26 -0.19 19.73
N ARG A 334 9.79 1.05 19.64
CA ARG A 334 10.62 2.22 19.30
C ARG A 334 11.68 2.53 20.35
N GLY A 335 11.37 2.36 21.63
CA GLY A 335 12.34 2.51 22.71
C GLY A 335 13.54 1.58 22.56
N VAL A 336 13.35 0.42 21.91
CA VAL A 336 14.41 -0.56 21.67
C VAL A 336 15.11 -0.35 20.32
N PHE A 337 14.36 -0.07 19.24
CA PHE A 337 14.92 -0.05 17.87
C PHE A 337 15.00 1.33 17.22
N GLY A 338 14.56 2.38 17.92
CA GLY A 338 14.57 3.77 17.46
C GLY A 338 13.87 3.98 16.12
N ASP A 339 14.53 4.74 15.24
CA ASP A 339 14.03 5.09 13.90
C ASP A 339 14.01 3.91 12.91
N SER A 340 14.50 2.73 13.32
CA SER A 340 14.48 1.51 12.50
C SER A 340 13.09 0.88 12.37
N VAL A 341 12.08 1.41 13.07
CA VAL A 341 10.72 0.84 13.16
C VAL A 341 9.76 1.48 12.14
N SER A 342 9.14 0.66 11.30
CA SER A 342 7.90 0.97 10.59
C SER A 342 6.70 0.50 11.40
N VAL A 343 5.66 1.31 11.49
CA VAL A 343 4.37 0.87 12.04
C VAL A 343 3.41 0.68 10.87
N LEU A 344 2.71 -0.45 10.81
CA LEU A 344 1.68 -0.72 9.81
C LEU A 344 0.34 -0.96 10.52
N HIS A 345 -0.58 -0.01 10.38
CA HIS A 345 -1.94 -0.10 10.94
C HIS A 345 -3.00 0.28 9.90
N SER A 346 -4.27 0.05 10.23
CA SER A 346 -5.42 0.35 9.34
C SER A 346 -5.62 1.86 9.11
N GLY A 347 -5.20 2.70 10.06
CA GLY A 347 -5.29 4.16 9.97
C GLY A 347 -4.29 4.86 9.03
N LEU A 348 -3.31 4.15 8.46
CA LEU A 348 -2.40 4.73 7.48
C LEU A 348 -3.09 4.92 6.12
N SER A 349 -2.85 6.08 5.50
CA SER A 349 -3.18 6.30 4.09
C SER A 349 -2.43 5.33 3.17
N ASP A 350 -2.94 5.14 1.95
CA ASP A 350 -2.29 4.29 0.96
C ASP A 350 -0.87 4.76 0.60
N GLY A 351 -0.65 6.08 0.60
CA GLY A 351 0.68 6.68 0.41
C GLY A 351 1.64 6.34 1.54
N GLU A 352 1.24 6.55 2.79
CA GLU A 352 2.07 6.23 3.96
C GLU A 352 2.40 4.75 4.05
N ARG A 353 1.40 3.89 3.75
CA ARG A 353 1.60 2.44 3.70
C ARG A 353 2.62 2.07 2.62
N ALA A 354 2.55 2.69 1.44
CA ALA A 354 3.53 2.47 0.38
C ALA A 354 4.94 2.94 0.74
N ASP A 355 5.06 4.08 1.43
CA ASP A 355 6.35 4.61 1.85
C ASP A 355 7.00 3.75 2.94
N ALA A 356 6.21 3.33 3.94
CA ALA A 356 6.66 2.37 4.95
C ALA A 356 7.07 1.03 4.31
N TRP A 357 6.28 0.54 3.34
CA TRP A 357 6.58 -0.68 2.59
C TRP A 357 7.91 -0.55 1.83
N ARG A 358 8.15 0.56 1.12
CA ARG A 358 9.43 0.80 0.42
C ARG A 358 10.62 0.97 1.37
N ALA A 359 10.40 1.61 2.52
CA ALA A 359 11.44 1.77 3.53
C ALA A 359 11.89 0.42 4.11
N LEU A 360 10.95 -0.51 4.30
CA LEU A 360 11.25 -1.89 4.70
C LEU A 360 11.95 -2.68 3.57
N ALA A 361 11.46 -2.56 2.33
CA ALA A 361 12.02 -3.25 1.16
C ALA A 361 13.49 -2.87 0.89
N SER A 362 13.81 -1.59 1.09
CA SER A 362 15.15 -1.04 0.93
C SER A 362 16.06 -1.25 2.15
N GLY A 363 15.53 -1.78 3.26
CA GLY A 363 16.28 -1.94 4.51
C GLY A 363 16.55 -0.64 5.26
N ARG A 364 15.98 0.49 4.83
CA ARG A 364 16.04 1.78 5.53
C ARG A 364 15.34 1.71 6.89
N ARG A 365 14.28 0.91 6.98
CA ARG A 365 13.71 0.43 8.24
C ARG A 365 13.82 -1.09 8.26
N ARG A 366 14.11 -1.65 9.44
CA ARG A 366 14.41 -3.09 9.61
C ARG A 366 13.37 -3.81 10.46
N VAL A 367 12.66 -3.08 11.31
CA VAL A 367 11.63 -3.64 12.18
C VAL A 367 10.27 -3.15 11.71
N VAL A 368 9.30 -4.04 11.64
CA VAL A 368 7.90 -3.65 11.46
C VAL A 368 7.08 -4.11 12.66
N VAL A 369 6.25 -3.21 13.17
CA VAL A 369 5.18 -3.51 14.12
C VAL A 369 3.85 -3.30 13.42
N GLY A 370 2.95 -4.26 13.50
CA GLY A 370 1.62 -4.08 12.92
C GLY A 370 0.66 -5.22 13.20
N ALA A 371 -0.58 -5.04 12.76
CA ALA A 371 -1.59 -6.09 12.79
C ALA A 371 -1.29 -7.17 11.73
N ARG A 372 -2.22 -8.11 11.54
CA ARG A 372 -2.12 -9.23 10.58
C ARG A 372 -1.55 -8.89 9.20
N SER A 373 -1.88 -7.73 8.63
CA SER A 373 -1.40 -7.32 7.30
C SER A 373 0.13 -7.11 7.22
N ALA A 374 0.80 -6.88 8.35
CA ALA A 374 2.25 -6.69 8.41
C ALA A 374 3.03 -7.97 8.09
N VAL A 375 2.39 -9.15 8.07
CA VAL A 375 3.02 -10.40 7.61
C VAL A 375 3.54 -10.29 6.16
N PHE A 376 2.93 -9.43 5.35
CA PHE A 376 3.33 -9.18 3.97
C PHE A 376 4.36 -8.05 3.82
N ALA A 377 4.88 -7.53 4.93
CA ALA A 377 5.85 -6.46 4.89
C ALA A 377 7.20 -6.99 4.31
N PRO A 378 7.83 -6.25 3.38
CA PRO A 378 9.00 -6.71 2.64
C PRO A 378 10.29 -6.47 3.43
N VAL A 379 10.34 -6.96 4.66
CA VAL A 379 11.50 -6.75 5.55
C VAL A 379 12.76 -7.35 4.92
N ALA A 380 13.76 -6.51 4.64
CA ALA A 380 15.04 -6.95 4.09
C ALA A 380 15.84 -7.77 5.12
N ASN A 381 16.48 -8.85 4.69
CA ASN A 381 17.21 -9.80 5.55
C ASN A 381 16.42 -10.20 6.80
N LEU A 382 15.16 -10.62 6.63
CA LEU A 382 14.31 -11.04 7.74
C LEU A 382 14.98 -12.16 8.56
N GLY A 383 15.24 -11.88 9.84
CA GLY A 383 15.84 -12.83 10.80
C GLY A 383 14.81 -13.47 11.71
N ALA A 384 13.77 -12.74 12.11
CA ALA A 384 12.78 -13.25 13.05
C ALA A 384 11.38 -12.66 12.84
N ILE A 385 10.37 -13.46 13.20
CA ILE A 385 8.97 -13.05 13.26
C ILE A 385 8.46 -13.37 14.67
N VAL A 386 7.87 -12.37 15.32
CA VAL A 386 7.17 -12.51 16.61
C VAL A 386 5.68 -12.36 16.34
N VAL A 387 4.88 -13.27 16.90
CA VAL A 387 3.42 -13.16 16.94
C VAL A 387 3.01 -13.02 18.39
N ASP A 388 2.64 -11.81 18.79
CA ASP A 388 2.17 -11.54 20.15
C ASP A 388 0.70 -11.94 20.28
N GLU A 389 0.33 -12.43 21.46
CA GLU A 389 -1.02 -12.94 21.76
C GLU A 389 -1.56 -13.88 20.65
N GLU A 390 -0.80 -14.93 20.31
CA GLU A 390 -1.07 -15.81 19.15
C GLU A 390 -2.48 -16.43 19.12
N HIS A 391 -3.09 -16.59 20.29
CA HIS A 391 -4.46 -17.11 20.45
C HIS A 391 -5.56 -16.13 20.01
N ASP A 392 -5.22 -14.86 19.73
CA ASP A 392 -6.19 -13.81 19.40
C ASP A 392 -6.85 -14.08 18.03
N ALA A 393 -8.19 -14.09 18.03
CA ALA A 393 -8.98 -14.39 16.84
C ALA A 393 -8.83 -13.36 15.71
N SER A 394 -8.32 -12.14 15.98
CA SER A 394 -8.10 -11.09 14.98
C SER A 394 -7.07 -11.47 13.92
N TYR A 395 -6.24 -12.50 14.16
CA TYR A 395 -5.34 -13.04 13.14
C TYR A 395 -6.04 -13.85 12.05
N LYS A 396 -7.32 -14.20 12.22
CA LYS A 396 -8.08 -15.02 11.28
C LYS A 396 -8.75 -14.23 10.15
#